data_AF-A0A5C7A1W0-F1
#
_entry.id   AF-A0A5C7A1W0-F1
#
_cell.length_a   1.000
_cell.length_b   1.000
_cell.length_c   1.000
_cell.angle_alpha   90.00
_cell.angle_beta   90.00
_cell.angle_gamma   90.00
#
_symmetry.space_group_name_H-M   'P 1'
#
loop_
_entity.id
_entity.type
_entity.pdbx_description
1 polymer ?
#
loop_
_entity_poly.entity_id
_entity_poly.type
_entity_poly.pdbx_seq_one_letter_code
_entity_poly.pdbx_strand_id
1 'polypeptide(L)'
;MWIFYKVMYPRPPKSMMPQEGDITEPRNCNFCGHSLAEYRGVLETPPVNLDTSNIVDDIDATTKASVIKANNELFFCNYEHQADFHAGKTYSSRN
;
A
#
# COMPACT_ATOMS: atom_id res chain seq x y z
N MET A 1 21.41 30.88 16.22
CA MET A 1 20.57 30.69 15.02
C MET A 1 19.69 29.44 15.02
N TRP A 2 19.64 28.61 16.07
CA TRP A 2 18.82 27.38 16.07
C TRP A 2 17.31 27.62 16.30
N ILE A 3 16.97 28.68 17.06
CA ILE A 3 15.58 29.04 17.40
C ILE A 3 14.79 29.47 16.16
N PHE A 4 15.37 30.31 15.29
CA PHE A 4 14.72 30.74 14.04
C PHE A 4 14.39 29.58 13.11
N TYR A 5 15.29 28.59 13.04
CA TYR A 5 15.07 27.40 12.21
C TYR A 5 13.89 26.57 12.70
N LYS A 6 13.68 26.47 14.02
CA LYS A 6 12.55 25.77 14.62
C LYS A 6 11.21 26.49 14.44
N VAL A 7 11.24 27.82 14.28
CA VAL A 7 10.05 28.64 13.99
C VAL A 7 9.70 28.58 12.51
N MET A 8 10.69 28.64 11.62
CA MET A 8 10.45 28.60 10.17
C MET A 8 10.13 27.19 9.66
N TYR A 9 10.65 26.16 10.33
CA TYR A 9 10.39 24.75 10.05
C TYR A 9 9.86 24.05 11.31
N PRO A 10 8.61 24.36 11.72
CA PRO A 10 8.00 23.65 12.83
C PRO A 10 7.90 22.17 12.46
N ARG A 11 8.23 21.28 13.40
CA ARG A 11 8.06 19.84 13.16
C ARG A 11 6.59 19.55 12.85
N PRO A 12 6.30 18.65 11.89
CA PRO A 12 4.94 18.26 11.59
C PRO A 12 4.24 17.73 12.86
N PRO A 13 2.93 17.96 13.00
CA PRO A 13 2.16 17.50 14.14
C PRO A 13 2.26 15.99 14.29
N LYS A 14 2.29 15.49 15.53
CA LYS A 14 2.47 14.05 15.83
C LYS A 14 1.39 13.15 15.21
N SER A 15 0.22 13.69 14.88
CA SER A 15 -0.84 12.95 14.17
C SER A 15 -0.45 12.50 12.76
N MET A 16 0.53 13.17 12.14
CA MET A 16 1.06 12.79 10.83
C MET A 16 2.22 11.80 10.93
N MET A 17 2.69 11.43 12.11
CA MET A 17 3.73 10.41 12.28
C MET A 17 3.11 9.00 12.26
N PRO A 18 3.88 7.95 11.90
CA PRO A 18 3.44 6.57 12.08
C PRO A 18 3.03 6.34 13.54
N GLN A 19 1.87 5.74 13.74
CA GLN A 19 1.39 5.35 15.05
C GLN A 19 1.97 3.99 15.45
N GLU A 20 1.93 3.69 16.74
CA GLU A 20 2.36 2.40 17.26
C GLU A 20 1.43 1.30 16.71
N GLY A 21 1.95 0.46 15.81
CA GLY A 21 1.18 -0.58 15.11
C GLY A 21 1.10 -0.39 13.59
N ASP A 22 1.51 0.76 13.07
CA ASP A 22 1.57 1.00 11.63
C ASP A 22 2.73 0.23 10.98
N ILE A 23 2.44 -0.44 9.87
CA ILE A 23 3.45 -1.11 9.04
C ILE A 23 4.22 -0.02 8.28
N THR A 24 5.50 0.11 8.61
CA THR A 24 6.41 1.10 7.99
C THR A 24 7.16 0.56 6.79
N GLU A 25 6.86 -0.69 6.40
CA GLU A 25 7.49 -1.34 5.26
C GLU A 25 7.14 -0.61 3.95
N PRO A 26 8.13 -0.31 3.11
CA PRO A 26 7.88 0.33 1.82
C PRO A 26 7.26 -0.68 0.84
N ARG A 27 6.11 -0.31 0.27
CA ARG A 27 5.45 -1.02 -0.84
C ARG A 27 5.38 -0.13 -2.07
N ASN A 28 5.37 -0.74 -3.25
CA ASN A 28 5.26 -0.04 -4.52
C ASN A 28 3.79 0.08 -4.92
N CYS A 29 3.38 1.28 -5.33
CA CYS A 29 2.05 1.52 -5.84
C CYS A 29 1.83 0.78 -7.18
N ASN A 30 0.76 -0.01 -7.29
CA ASN A 30 0.42 -0.78 -8.49
C ASN A 30 0.03 0.12 -9.69
N PHE A 31 -0.33 1.38 -9.45
CA PHE A 31 -0.69 2.33 -10.49
C PHE A 31 0.50 3.19 -10.98
N CYS A 32 1.22 3.85 -10.07
CA CYS A 32 2.28 4.80 -10.42
C CYS A 32 3.71 4.29 -10.18
N GLY A 33 3.88 3.14 -9.53
CA GLY A 33 5.19 2.54 -9.25
C GLY A 33 6.02 3.24 -8.17
N HIS A 34 5.52 4.29 -7.52
CA HIS A 34 6.23 4.95 -6.42
C HIS A 34 6.22 4.10 -5.15
N SER A 35 7.33 4.10 -4.41
CA SER A 35 7.45 3.43 -3.13
C SER A 35 6.94 4.34 -2.00
N LEU A 36 5.96 3.85 -1.24
CA LEU A 36 5.49 4.50 -0.01
C LEU A 36 5.41 3.47 1.11
N ALA A 37 5.58 3.96 2.34
CA ALA A 37 5.31 3.15 3.50
C ALA A 37 3.81 2.81 3.55
N GLU A 38 3.50 1.58 3.95
CA GLU A 38 2.13 1.03 3.93
C GLU A 38 1.11 1.93 4.66
N TYR A 39 1.49 2.50 5.80
CA TYR A 39 0.64 3.41 6.59
C TYR A 39 0.21 4.71 5.87
N ARG A 40 0.88 5.08 4.77
CA ARG A 40 0.55 6.27 3.97
C ARG A 40 -0.38 5.98 2.80
N GLY A 41 -0.47 4.72 2.39
CA GLY A 41 -1.20 4.32 1.20
C GLY A 41 -2.55 3.67 1.50
N VAL A 42 -3.24 3.29 0.44
CA VAL A 42 -4.47 2.52 0.48
C VAL A 42 -4.14 1.08 0.10
N LEU A 43 -4.41 0.16 1.01
CA LEU A 43 -4.33 -1.28 0.76
C LEU A 43 -5.71 -1.79 0.38
N GLU A 44 -5.81 -2.36 -0.81
CA GLU A 44 -6.93 -3.21 -1.17
C GLU A 44 -6.56 -4.67 -0.95
N THR A 45 -7.32 -5.32 -0.09
CA THR A 45 -7.40 -6.79 -0.10
C THR A 45 -8.73 -7.11 -0.76
N PRO A 46 -8.75 -7.74 -1.96
CA PRO A 46 -9.99 -8.11 -2.59
C PRO A 46 -10.70 -9.11 -1.67
N PRO A 47 -12.04 -9.15 -1.71
CA PRO A 47 -12.79 -10.10 -0.93
C PRO A 47 -12.27 -11.49 -1.27
N VAL A 48 -11.84 -12.23 -0.24
CA VAL A 48 -11.47 -13.63 -0.36
C VAL A 48 -12.73 -14.37 -0.80
N ASN A 49 -12.97 -14.47 -2.11
CA ASN A 49 -13.79 -15.54 -2.62
C ASN A 49 -12.94 -16.79 -2.44
N LEU A 50 -13.21 -17.52 -1.36
CA LEU A 50 -12.69 -18.85 -1.11
C LEU A 50 -13.20 -19.81 -2.19
N ASP A 51 -12.77 -19.64 -3.44
CA ASP A 51 -12.82 -20.71 -4.43
C ASP A 51 -11.43 -21.33 -4.49
N THR A 52 -11.10 -22.03 -3.41
CA THR A 52 -9.94 -22.95 -3.30
C THR A 52 -10.14 -24.22 -4.14
N SER A 53 -11.06 -24.19 -5.10
CA SER A 53 -11.55 -25.35 -5.83
C SER A 53 -10.60 -25.83 -6.94
N ASN A 54 -9.56 -25.06 -7.30
CA ASN A 54 -8.61 -25.43 -8.36
C ASN A 54 -7.12 -25.35 -7.96
N ILE A 55 -6.79 -25.12 -6.68
CA ILE A 55 -5.39 -25.17 -6.24
C ILE A 55 -5.09 -26.58 -5.75
N VAL A 56 -4.37 -27.32 -6.59
CA VAL A 56 -3.76 -28.65 -6.38
C VAL A 56 -3.51 -28.96 -4.90
N ASP A 57 -4.01 -30.08 -4.41
CA ASP A 57 -4.12 -30.49 -2.99
C ASP A 57 -2.78 -30.70 -2.25
N ASP A 58 -1.63 -30.43 -2.86
CA ASP A 58 -0.31 -30.83 -2.33
C ASP A 58 0.57 -29.66 -1.82
N ILE A 59 -0.03 -28.50 -1.55
CA ILE A 59 0.68 -27.34 -0.96
C ILE A 59 0.07 -27.05 0.41
N ASP A 60 0.91 -27.02 1.45
CA ASP A 60 0.51 -26.74 2.84
C ASP A 60 -0.46 -25.55 2.91
N ALA A 61 -1.51 -25.67 3.73
CA ALA A 61 -2.58 -24.68 3.86
C ALA A 61 -2.04 -23.29 4.21
N THR A 62 -0.94 -23.24 4.97
CA THR A 62 -0.20 -22.01 5.33
C THR A 62 0.41 -21.33 4.11
N THR A 63 0.98 -22.12 3.20
CA THR A 63 1.60 -21.65 1.95
C THR A 63 0.55 -21.27 0.91
N LYS A 64 -0.59 -21.99 0.83
CA LYS A 64 -1.73 -21.58 0.00
C LYS A 64 -2.29 -20.23 0.45
N ALA A 65 -2.45 -20.03 1.76
CA ALA A 65 -2.95 -18.77 2.30
C ALA A 65 -1.99 -17.60 2.06
N SER A 66 -0.67 -17.81 2.12
CA SER A 66 0.31 -16.76 1.83
C SER A 66 0.40 -16.40 0.34
N VAL A 67 0.34 -17.41 -0.55
CA VAL A 67 0.37 -17.20 -2.01
C VAL A 67 -0.88 -16.48 -2.50
N ILE A 68 -2.08 -16.85 -2.01
CA ILE A 68 -3.31 -16.15 -2.38
C ILE A 68 -3.30 -14.70 -1.87
N LYS A 69 -2.78 -14.45 -0.66
CA LYS A 69 -2.66 -13.09 -0.11
C LYS A 69 -1.71 -12.22 -0.93
N ALA A 70 -0.54 -12.74 -1.30
CA ALA A 70 0.48 -12.00 -2.03
C ALA A 70 0.07 -11.63 -3.48
N ASN A 71 -0.74 -12.47 -4.14
CA ASN A 71 -1.20 -12.20 -5.50
C ASN A 71 -2.41 -11.27 -5.56
N ASN A 72 -3.11 -11.10 -4.44
CA ASN A 72 -4.36 -10.35 -4.38
C ASN A 72 -4.21 -8.98 -3.71
N GLU A 73 -3.15 -8.72 -2.95
CA GLU A 73 -2.95 -7.41 -2.32
C GLU A 73 -2.54 -6.35 -3.36
N LEU A 74 -3.39 -5.34 -3.55
CA LEU A 74 -3.09 -4.17 -4.38
C LEU A 74 -2.81 -2.98 -3.45
N PHE A 75 -1.73 -2.25 -3.73
CA PHE A 75 -1.33 -1.09 -2.94
C PHE A 75 -1.35 0.19 -3.79
N PHE A 76 -1.90 1.27 -3.25
CA PHE A 76 -2.04 2.55 -3.93
C PHE A 76 -1.57 3.70 -3.04
N CYS A 77 -1.01 4.76 -3.64
CA CYS A 77 -0.59 5.94 -2.87
C CYS A 77 -1.75 6.72 -2.25
N ASN A 78 -2.92 6.71 -2.90
CA ASN A 78 -4.11 7.47 -2.53
C ASN A 78 -5.34 6.87 -3.24
N TYR A 79 -6.54 7.23 -2.79
CA TYR A 79 -7.83 6.85 -3.39
C TYR A 79 -7.97 7.26 -4.86
N GLU A 80 -7.36 8.36 -5.28
CA GLU A 80 -7.36 8.78 -6.69
C GLU A 80 -6.63 7.77 -7.59
N HIS A 81 -5.47 7.26 -7.14
CA HIS A 81 -4.68 6.29 -7.90
C HIS A 81 -5.36 4.91 -7.95
N GLN A 82 -6.05 4.55 -6.86
CA GLN A 82 -6.90 3.36 -6.80
C GLN A 82 -8.05 3.48 -7.82
N ALA A 83 -8.78 4.59 -7.80
CA ALA A 83 -9.89 4.82 -8.73
C ALA A 83 -9.43 4.83 -10.19
N ASP A 84 -8.29 5.45 -10.50
CA ASP A 84 -7.74 5.49 -11.85
C ASP A 84 -7.26 4.12 -12.34
N PHE A 85 -6.70 3.30 -11.43
CA PHE A 85 -6.34 1.91 -11.74
C PHE A 85 -7.57 1.07 -12.09
N HIS A 86 -8.64 1.15 -11.28
CA HIS A 86 -9.91 0.47 -11.55
C HIS A 86 -10.64 1.01 -12.79
N ALA A 87 -10.45 2.29 -13.10
CA ALA A 87 -10.94 2.88 -14.34
C ALA A 87 -10.12 2.48 -15.59
N GLY A 88 -9.08 1.66 -15.43
CA GLY A 88 -8.23 1.19 -16.54
C GLY A 88 -7.36 2.27 -17.16
N LYS A 89 -7.11 3.37 -16.44
CA LYS A 89 -6.20 4.42 -16.91
C LYS A 89 -4.76 3.95 -16.80
N THR A 90 -3.88 4.54 -17.60
CA THR A 90 -2.44 4.35 -17.46
C THR A 90 -1.84 5.58 -16.79
N TYR A 91 -0.96 5.35 -15.82
CA TYR A 91 -0.23 6.44 -15.20
C TYR A 91 0.79 7.00 -16.20
N SER A 92 0.62 8.27 -16.59
CA SER A 92 1.61 9.00 -17.38
C SER A 92 2.31 10.00 -16.47
N SER A 93 3.52 9.66 -16.04
CA SER A 93 4.44 10.65 -15.48
C SER A 93 4.80 11.61 -16.61
N ARG A 94 4.07 12.73 -16.74
CA ARG A 94 4.47 13.79 -17.66
C ARG A 94 5.88 14.24 -17.28
N ASN A 95 6.85 13.93 -18.15
CA ASN A 95 8.20 14.48 -18.11
C ASN A 95 8.19 15.99 -18.40
#